data_AF-A0A5C1D7S3-F1
#
_entry.id   AF-A0A5C1D7S3-F1
#
_cell.length_a   1.000
_cell.length_b   1.000
_cell.length_c   1.000
_cell.angle_alpha   90.00
_cell.angle_beta   90.00
_cell.angle_gamma   90.00
#
_symmetry.space_group_name_H-M   'P 1'
#
loop_
_entity.id
_entity.type
_entity.pdbx_description
1 polymer ?
#
loop_
_entity_poly.entity_id
_entity_poly.type
_entity_poly.pdbx_seq_one_letter_code
_entity_poly.pdbx_strand_id
1 'polypeptide(L)' 'VEWIWGGFSVDKATLTRFFAFHFILPFIIAALVMIHLLFLHETGSNNPSGIPSDSDKIPFHPYYTIKDLLGFLVLILLLM' A
#
# COMPACT_ATOMS: atom_id res chain seq x y z
N VAL A 1 14.36 -8.20 -24.65
CA VAL A 1 13.32 -8.92 -23.87
C VAL A 1 13.80 -10.31 -23.45
N GLU A 2 14.58 -10.99 -24.28
CA GLU A 2 15.17 -12.31 -24.01
C GLU A 2 15.87 -12.43 -22.65
N TRP A 3 16.54 -11.38 -22.17
CA TRP A 3 17.11 -11.36 -20.81
C TRP A 3 16.07 -11.57 -19.71
N ILE A 4 14.89 -10.94 -19.82
CA ILE A 4 13.77 -11.11 -18.88
C ILE A 4 13.16 -12.50 -19.03
N TRP A 5 13.06 -13.04 -20.24
CA TRP A 5 12.48 -14.37 -20.45
C TRP A 5 13.45 -15.50 -20.09
N GLY A 6 14.76 -15.29 -20.24
CA GLY A 6 15.78 -16.33 -20.10
C GLY A 6 15.93 -17.19 -21.35
N GLY A 7 15.52 -16.68 -22.51
CA GLY A 7 15.49 -17.39 -23.78
C GLY A 7 14.70 -16.61 -24.84
N PHE A 8 14.51 -17.23 -26.00
CA PHE A 8 13.82 -16.62 -27.15
C PHE A 8 12.28 -16.59 -27.01
N SER A 9 11.72 -17.35 -26.07
CA SER A 9 10.29 -17.39 -25.76
C SER A 9 10.05 -17.46 -24.25
N VAL A 10 8.79 -17.22 -23.85
CA VAL A 10 8.36 -17.45 -22.47
C VAL A 10 8.33 -18.96 -22.23
N ASP A 11 9.04 -19.40 -21.19
CA ASP A 11 9.19 -20.82 -20.87
C ASP A 11 9.44 -21.01 -19.35
N LYS A 12 9.80 -22.22 -18.91
CA LYS A 12 10.09 -22.59 -17.51
C LYS A 12 11.03 -21.61 -16.82
N ALA A 13 12.08 -21.15 -17.53
CA ALA A 13 13.01 -20.17 -16.99
C ALA A 13 12.32 -18.85 -16.60
N THR A 14 11.29 -18.43 -17.36
CA THR A 14 10.48 -17.24 -17.08
C THR A 14 9.53 -17.46 -15.90
N LEU A 15 8.89 -18.63 -15.80
CA LEU A 15 7.98 -18.93 -14.70
C LEU A 15 8.70 -18.94 -13.34
N THR A 16 9.85 -19.61 -13.25
CA THR A 16 10.62 -19.71 -12.00
C THR A 16 11.09 -18.34 -11.50
N ARG A 17 11.58 -17.47 -12.40
CA ARG A 17 12.01 -16.11 -12.01
C ARG A 17 10.83 -15.20 -11.64
N PHE A 18 9.70 -15.32 -12.34
CA PHE A 18 8.52 -14.49 -12.03
C PHE A 18 7.89 -14.91 -10.71
N PHE A 19 7.92 -16.19 -10.36
CA PHE A 19 7.59 -16.62 -9.01
C PHE A 19 8.51 -15.98 -7.97
N ALA A 20 9.83 -15.99 -8.19
CA ALA A 20 10.77 -15.34 -7.28
C ALA A 20 10.54 -13.83 -7.15
N PHE A 21 10.26 -13.13 -8.26
CA PHE A 21 9.90 -11.70 -8.22
C PHE A 21 8.58 -11.45 -7.52
N HIS A 22 7.54 -12.22 -7.85
CA HIS A 22 6.24 -12.10 -7.18
C HIS A 22 6.34 -12.38 -5.69
N PHE A 23 7.24 -13.28 -5.27
CA PHE A 23 7.47 -13.55 -3.86
C PHE A 23 8.14 -12.37 -3.14
N ILE A 24 9.18 -11.77 -3.71
CA ILE A 24 9.93 -10.69 -3.05
C ILE A 24 9.24 -9.32 -3.13
N LEU A 25 8.50 -9.04 -4.22
CA LEU A 25 7.89 -7.74 -4.47
C LEU A 25 6.93 -7.27 -3.36
N PRO A 26 6.04 -8.10 -2.78
CA PRO A 26 5.19 -7.71 -1.67
C PRO A 26 5.96 -7.19 -0.45
N PHE A 27 7.14 -7.75 -0.15
CA PHE A 27 7.98 -7.28 0.95
C PHE A 27 8.65 -5.94 0.64
N ILE A 28 9.09 -5.75 -0.61
CA ILE A 28 9.59 -4.45 -1.08
C ILE A 28 8.49 -3.40 -0.98
N ILE A 29 7.26 -3.72 -1.41
CA ILE A 29 6.10 -2.82 -1.30
C ILE A 29 5.81 -2.51 0.17
N ALA A 30 5.82 -3.50 1.07
CA ALA A 30 5.61 -3.26 2.49
C ALA A 30 6.66 -2.29 3.08
N ALA A 31 7.94 -2.43 2.71
CA ALA A 31 8.99 -1.50 3.12
C ALA A 31 8.76 -0.09 2.56
N LEU A 32 8.34 0.04 1.29
CA LEU A 32 8.00 1.31 0.67
C LEU A 32 6.77 1.97 1.32
N VAL A 33 5.78 1.18 1.77
CA VAL A 33 4.62 1.69 2.53
C VAL A 33 5.08 2.29 3.87
N MET A 34 6.03 1.66 4.57
CA MET A 34 6.58 2.22 5.81
C MET A 34 7.29 3.57 5.58
N ILE A 35 8.09 3.67 4.51
CA ILE A 35 8.75 4.94 4.13
C ILE A 35 7.71 5.99 3.75
N HIS A 36 6.68 5.61 3.00
CA HIS A 36 5.59 6.49 2.63
C HIS A 36 4.86 7.03 3.87
N LEU A 37 4.51 6.16 4.82
CA LEU A 37 3.85 6.54 6.07
C LEU A 37 4.74 7.39 6.96
N LEU A 38 6.06 7.17 6.96
CA LEU A 38 7.02 8.03 7.67
C LEU A 38 6.96 9.48 7.14
N PHE A 39 7.03 9.67 5.83
CA PHE A 39 6.93 11.01 5.24
C PHE A 39 5.56 11.65 5.46
N LEU A 40 4.48 10.86 5.40
CA LEU A 40 3.15 11.34 5.74
C LEU A 40 3.06 11.77 7.21
N HIS A 41 3.75 11.08 8.13
CA HIS A 41 3.75 11.41 9.55
C HIS A 41 4.44 12.75 9.84
N GLU A 42 5.48 13.12 9.08
CA GLU A 42 6.17 14.40 9.23
C GLU A 42 5.28 15.61 8.87
N THR A 43 4.41 15.48 7.86
CA THR A 43 3.53 16.59 7.42
C THR A 43 2.11 16.50 7.95
N GLY A 44 1.66 15.30 8.33
CA GLY A 44 0.26 14.97 8.56
C GLY A 44 -0.57 14.86 7.26
N SER A 45 -1.82 14.42 7.42
CA SER A 45 -2.79 14.33 6.33
C SER A 45 -3.32 15.69 5.92
N ASN A 46 -3.55 15.89 4.62
CA ASN A 46 -4.33 17.02 4.12
C ASN A 46 -5.83 16.81 4.39
N ASN A 47 -6.64 17.85 4.16
CA ASN A 47 -8.08 17.85 4.36
C ASN A 47 -8.82 18.42 3.12
N PRO A 48 -10.15 18.21 3.00
CA PRO A 48 -10.89 18.58 1.79
C PRO A 48 -10.86 20.07 1.41
N SER A 49 -10.69 20.98 2.37
CA SER A 49 -10.60 22.42 2.09
C SER A 49 -9.18 22.86 1.71
N GLY A 50 -8.17 22.00 1.87
CA GLY A 50 -6.78 22.28 1.47
C GLY A 50 -6.09 23.40 2.27
N ILE A 51 -6.73 23.89 3.33
CA ILE A 51 -6.16 24.88 4.25
C ILE A 51 -5.50 24.18 5.45
N PRO A 52 -4.52 24.78 6.13
CA PRO A 52 -3.91 24.18 7.32
C PRO A 52 -4.95 23.85 8.38
N SER A 53 -4.94 22.61 8.89
CA SER A 53 -5.89 22.11 9.90
C SER A 53 -5.34 22.13 11.33
N ASP A 54 -4.18 22.75 11.56
CA ASP A 54 -3.50 22.74 12.87
C ASP A 54 -4.34 23.29 14.01
N SER A 55 -5.28 24.20 13.72
CA SER A 55 -6.21 24.77 14.71
C SER A 55 -7.34 23.85 15.13
N ASP A 56 -7.59 22.75 14.40
CA ASP A 56 -8.73 21.85 14.61
C ASP A 56 -8.33 20.38 14.39
N LYS A 57 -7.25 19.95 15.06
CA LYS A 57 -6.84 18.54 15.05
C LYS A 57 -7.59 17.74 16.12
N ILE A 58 -8.08 16.58 15.72
CA ILE A 58 -8.60 15.54 16.62
C ILE A 58 -7.63 14.35 16.67
N PRO A 59 -7.56 13.60 17.79
CA PRO A 59 -6.69 12.43 17.88
C PRO A 59 -7.14 11.31 16.92
N PHE A 60 -6.19 10.46 16.51
CA PHE A 60 -6.50 9.34 15.60
C PHE A 60 -7.47 8.34 16.25
N HIS A 61 -7.20 7.96 17.50
CA HIS A 61 -8.09 7.14 18.32
C HIS A 61 -8.93 8.03 19.24
N PRO A 62 -10.26 7.82 19.35
CA PRO A 62 -11.04 6.73 18.75
C PRO A 62 -11.60 7.02 17.35
N TYR A 63 -11.55 8.27 16.90
CA TYR A 63 -12.33 8.78 15.78
C TYR A 63 -12.05 8.07 14.45
N TYR A 64 -10.81 8.11 13.98
CA TYR A 64 -10.43 7.48 12.71
C TYR A 64 -10.32 5.96 12.85
N THR A 65 -9.96 5.43 14.03
CA THR A 65 -9.94 3.98 14.27
C THR A 65 -11.31 3.33 14.01
N ILE A 66 -12.40 3.91 14.51
CA ILE A 66 -13.75 3.38 14.32
C ILE A 66 -14.23 3.59 12.88
N LYS A 67 -13.92 4.75 12.29
CA LYS A 67 -14.24 5.05 10.88
C LYS A 67 -13.59 4.04 9.93
N ASP A 68 -12.32 3.72 10.14
CA ASP A 68 -11.57 2.77 9.33
C ASP A 68 -12.07 1.33 9.54
N LEU A 69 -12.43 0.94 10.77
CA LEU A 69 -13.02 -0.36 11.05
C LEU A 69 -14.34 -0.55 10.29
N LEU A 70 -15.21 0.47 10.27
CA LEU A 70 -16.45 0.42 9.47
C LEU A 70 -16.13 0.22 7.99
N GLY A 71 -15.17 0.97 7.44
CA GLY A 71 -14.73 0.82 6.06
C GLY A 71 -14.20 -0.59 5.76
N PHE A 72 -13.42 -1.16 6.68
CA PHE A 72 -12.91 -2.53 6.57
C PHE A 72 -14.02 -3.59 6.59
N LEU A 73 -15.04 -3.42 7.43
CA LEU A 73 -16.20 -4.33 7.46
C LEU A 73 -17.00 -4.28 6.14
N VAL A 74 -17.18 -3.08 5.56
CA VAL A 74 -17.82 -2.94 4.24
C VAL A 74 -16.99 -3.60 3.15
N LEU A 75 -15.67 -3.44 3.17
CA LEU A 75 -14.77 -4.12 2.23
C LEU A 75 -14.91 -5.64 2.33
N ILE A 76 -14.89 -6.20 3.53
CA ILE A 76 -15.08 -7.65 3.74
C ILE A 76 -16.43 -8.09 3.16
N LEU A 77 -17.52 -7.37 3.48
CA LEU A 77 -18.86 -7.71 3.00
C LEU A 77 -18.94 -7.76 1.46
N LEU A 78 -18.21 -6.89 0.76
CA LEU A 78 -18.20 -6.84 -0.71
C LEU A 78 -17.32 -7.93 -1.36
N LEU A 79 -16.32 -8.44 -0.63
CA LEU A 79 -15.42 -9.49 -1.12
C LEU A 79 -15.90 -10.90 -0.78
N MET A 80 -16.87 -11.05 0.14
CA MET A 80 -17.57 -12.30 0.43
C MET A 80 -18.67 -12.58 -0.61
#